data_AF-A0A2D9R0R1-F1
#
_entry.id   AF-A0A2D9R0R1-F1
#
_cell.length_a   1.000
_cell.length_b   1.000
_cell.length_c   1.000
_cell.angle_alpha   90.00
_cell.angle_beta   90.00
_cell.angle_gamma   90.00
#
_symmetry.space_group_name_H-M   'P 1'
#
loop_
_entity.id
_entity.type
_entity.pdbx_description
1 polymer ?
#
loop_
_entity_poly.entity_id
_entity_poly.type
_entity_poly.pdbx_seq_one_letter_code
_entity_poly.pdbx_strand_id
1 'polypeptide(L)'
;MRRRRNMETFNLSFLDVVCCGFGAVILLLVITKIYEPVTIQKSQEDMQELVIRLENELNELRGDSTVLNTELDEIKEQLSENKKKKNKLAGDLSEKQGEFSATQAMSEESSGLLNSLLSAKQMLTDEMKRLLKDYNPIDDSTVGGIPVDSEYIIFVIDTSGSMFQGPWNLVIQKITETLAVYPTVKGIQVLNDEGEYMFST
;
A
#
# COMPACT_ATOMS: atom_id res chain seq x y z
N MET A 1 28.64 -4.23 135.77
CA MET A 1 29.44 -3.91 134.58
C MET A 1 29.23 -5.02 133.54
N ARG A 2 28.42 -4.77 132.49
CA ARG A 2 27.95 -5.81 131.56
C ARG A 2 28.96 -5.97 130.42
N ARG A 3 29.57 -7.15 130.32
CA ARG A 3 30.63 -7.51 129.36
C ARG A 3 30.09 -7.40 127.93
N ARG A 4 30.67 -6.53 127.10
CA ARG A 4 30.40 -6.46 125.65
C ARG A 4 30.83 -7.79 125.02
N ARG A 5 29.90 -8.48 124.34
CA ARG A 5 30.25 -9.61 123.47
C ARG A 5 31.00 -9.03 122.27
N ASN A 6 32.24 -9.47 122.07
CA ASN A 6 32.93 -9.25 120.81
C ASN A 6 32.12 -10.00 119.74
N MET A 7 31.51 -9.22 118.85
CA MET A 7 30.85 -9.75 117.66
C MET A 7 32.00 -10.14 116.74
N GLU A 8 32.32 -11.43 116.67
CA GLU A 8 33.24 -11.94 115.66
C GLU A 8 32.62 -11.65 114.29
N THR A 9 33.25 -10.73 113.55
CA THR A 9 32.77 -10.17 112.29
C THR A 9 32.63 -11.21 111.16
N PHE A 10 32.99 -12.47 111.42
CA PHE A 10 32.87 -13.61 110.52
C PHE A 10 32.08 -14.76 111.18
N ASN A 11 30.79 -14.54 111.44
CA ASN A 11 29.89 -15.59 111.93
C ASN A 11 29.35 -16.42 110.76
N LEU A 12 28.96 -17.68 111.01
CA LEU A 12 28.49 -18.66 110.00
C LEU A 12 27.40 -18.09 109.07
N SER A 13 26.57 -17.18 109.56
CA SER A 13 25.51 -16.49 108.81
C SER A 13 26.03 -15.54 107.71
N PHE A 14 27.23 -14.99 107.84
CA PHE A 14 27.84 -14.17 106.78
C PHE A 14 28.25 -15.02 105.58
N LEU A 15 28.83 -16.21 105.83
CA LEU A 15 29.20 -17.15 104.77
C LEU A 15 27.97 -17.64 104.01
N ASP A 16 26.86 -17.88 104.72
CA ASP A 16 25.59 -18.33 104.11
C ASP A 16 24.97 -17.24 103.19
N VAL A 17 24.99 -15.97 103.63
CA VAL A 17 24.50 -14.85 102.81
C VAL A 17 25.39 -14.60 101.58
N VAL A 18 26.72 -14.68 101.73
CA VAL A 18 27.66 -14.54 100.61
C VAL A 18 27.54 -15.72 99.64
N CYS A 19 27.39 -16.95 100.15
CA CYS A 19 27.21 -18.15 99.33
C CYS A 19 25.90 -18.10 98.53
N CYS A 20 24.80 -17.67 99.16
CA CYS A 20 23.51 -17.49 98.49
C CYS A 20 23.57 -16.36 97.43
N GLY A 21 24.18 -15.22 97.77
CA GLY A 21 24.37 -14.11 96.83
C GLY A 21 25.25 -14.49 95.63
N PHE A 22 26.35 -15.20 95.87
CA PHE A 22 27.24 -15.66 94.82
C PHE A 22 26.59 -16.75 93.95
N GLY A 23 25.83 -17.67 94.55
CA GLY A 23 25.05 -18.67 93.83
C GLY A 23 24.00 -18.03 92.91
N ALA A 24 23.31 -16.98 93.37
CA ALA A 24 22.36 -16.22 92.56
C ALA A 24 23.05 -15.53 91.37
N VAL A 25 24.24 -14.95 91.57
CA VAL A 25 25.03 -14.33 90.49
C VAL A 25 25.50 -15.37 89.47
N ILE A 26 25.98 -16.54 89.92
CA ILE A 26 26.36 -17.64 89.03
C ILE A 26 25.15 -18.13 88.23
N LEU A 27 24.02 -18.36 88.87
CA LEU A 27 22.80 -18.80 88.19
C LEU A 27 22.34 -17.79 87.13
N LEU A 28 22.37 -16.50 87.45
CA LEU A 28 22.02 -15.44 86.50
C LEU A 28 22.98 -15.45 85.31
N LEU A 29 24.28 -15.59 85.55
CA LEU A 29 25.30 -15.66 84.48
C LEU A 29 25.17 -16.91 83.61
N VAL A 30 24.82 -18.06 84.18
CA VAL A 30 24.57 -19.29 83.42
C VAL A 30 23.31 -19.16 82.57
N ILE A 31 22.23 -18.60 83.11
CA ILE A 31 20.98 -18.41 82.37
C ILE A 31 21.17 -17.44 81.22
N THR A 32 21.84 -16.30 81.42
CA THR A 32 22.09 -15.32 80.35
C THR A 32 22.98 -15.88 79.25
N LYS A 33 24.05 -16.60 79.62
CA LYS A 33 24.98 -17.21 78.65
C LYS A 33 24.39 -18.33 77.81
N ILE A 34 23.34 -19.01 78.27
CA ILE A 34 22.68 -20.10 77.53
C ILE A 34 21.54 -19.59 76.66
N TYR A 35 20.78 -18.58 77.11
CA TYR A 35 19.61 -18.08 76.36
C TYR A 35 19.95 -17.08 75.25
N GLU A 36 20.95 -16.21 75.44
CA GLU A 36 21.40 -15.26 74.40
C GLU A 36 21.91 -15.90 73.10
N PRO A 37 22.73 -16.97 73.10
CA PRO A 37 23.23 -17.54 71.85
C PRO A 37 22.12 -18.13 70.99
N VAL A 38 21.10 -18.75 71.59
CA VAL A 38 20.02 -19.42 70.84
C VAL A 38 19.14 -18.44 70.06
N THR A 39 18.85 -17.27 70.63
CA THR A 39 18.02 -16.25 69.97
C THR A 39 18.78 -15.56 68.84
N ILE A 40 20.07 -15.27 69.02
CA ILE A 40 20.92 -14.67 68.00
C ILE A 40 21.12 -15.63 66.82
N GLN A 41 21.34 -16.91 67.09
CA GLN A 41 21.56 -17.92 66.05
C GLN A 41 20.33 -18.11 65.16
N LYS A 42 19.14 -18.20 65.78
CA LYS A 42 17.86 -18.26 65.05
C LYS A 42 17.60 -16.99 64.23
N SER A 43 17.89 -15.80 64.79
CA SER A 43 17.78 -14.54 64.04
C SER A 43 18.74 -14.46 62.86
N GLN A 44 19.94 -15.04 62.96
CA GLN A 44 20.90 -15.09 61.86
C GLN A 44 20.45 -16.05 60.75
N GLU A 45 19.90 -17.22 61.13
CA GLU A 45 19.31 -18.18 60.18
C GLU A 45 18.12 -17.56 59.42
N ASP A 46 17.19 -16.91 60.12
CA ASP A 46 16.04 -16.24 59.52
C ASP A 46 16.46 -15.11 58.53
N MET A 47 17.49 -14.34 58.89
CA MET A 47 18.04 -13.30 58.00
C MET A 47 18.73 -13.89 56.77
N GLN A 48 19.46 -15.00 56.92
CA GLN A 48 20.09 -15.68 55.79
C GLN A 48 19.04 -16.26 54.84
N GLU A 49 17.96 -16.85 55.36
CA GLU A 49 16.84 -17.32 54.55
C GLU A 49 16.18 -16.16 53.77
N LEU A 50 15.99 -15.01 54.42
CA LEU A 50 15.46 -13.81 53.77
C LEU A 50 16.38 -13.30 52.63
N VAL A 51 17.70 -13.28 52.85
CA VAL A 51 18.67 -12.87 51.82
C VAL A 51 18.59 -13.81 50.62
N ILE A 52 18.60 -15.12 50.84
CA ILE A 52 18.49 -16.12 49.76
C ILE A 52 17.18 -15.92 48.97
N ARG A 53 16.07 -15.68 49.67
CA ARG A 53 14.77 -15.42 49.02
C ARG A 53 14.82 -14.17 48.14
N LEU A 54 15.35 -13.07 48.67
CA LEU A 54 15.47 -11.80 47.94
C LEU A 54 16.44 -11.93 46.74
N GLU A 55 17.52 -12.70 46.88
CA GLU A 55 18.44 -12.97 45.76
C GLU A 55 17.75 -13.77 44.65
N ASN A 56 16.94 -14.77 44.99
CA ASN A 56 16.16 -15.53 44.02
C ASN A 56 15.14 -14.64 43.30
N GLU A 57 14.36 -13.86 44.05
CA GLU A 57 13.38 -12.92 43.49
C GLU A 57 14.04 -11.87 42.58
N LEU A 58 15.20 -11.35 42.98
CA LEU A 58 15.98 -10.43 42.15
C LEU A 58 16.46 -11.08 40.84
N ASN A 59 16.86 -12.35 40.89
CA ASN A 59 17.27 -13.08 39.70
C ASN A 59 16.09 -13.37 38.77
N GLU A 60 14.92 -13.71 39.31
CA GLU A 60 13.67 -13.87 38.55
C GLU A 60 13.29 -12.54 37.86
N LEU A 61 13.22 -11.44 38.60
CA LEU A 61 12.91 -10.12 38.03
C LEU A 61 13.91 -9.69 36.94
N ARG A 62 15.19 -10.03 37.09
CA ARG A 62 16.22 -9.75 36.07
C ARG A 62 16.01 -10.60 34.81
N GLY A 63 15.62 -11.86 34.98
CA GLY A 63 15.24 -12.74 33.88
C GLY A 63 14.05 -12.17 33.11
N ASP A 64 12.97 -11.85 33.82
CA ASP A 64 11.76 -11.26 33.24
C ASP A 64 12.05 -9.94 32.52
N SER A 65 12.86 -9.08 33.14
CA SER A 65 13.26 -7.81 32.52
C SER A 65 14.06 -8.02 31.24
N THR A 66 14.90 -9.05 31.17
CA THR A 66 15.67 -9.37 29.97
C THR A 66 14.76 -9.84 28.85
N VAL A 67 13.84 -10.76 29.14
CA VAL A 67 12.83 -11.24 28.18
C VAL A 67 11.99 -10.08 27.66
N LEU A 68 11.48 -9.24 28.55
CA LEU A 68 10.65 -8.09 28.19
C LEU A 68 11.41 -7.07 27.33
N ASN A 69 12.70 -6.84 27.62
CA ASN A 69 13.52 -5.94 26.81
C ASN A 69 13.74 -6.50 25.39
N THR A 70 13.97 -7.81 25.26
CA THR A 70 14.08 -8.48 23.95
C THR A 70 12.78 -8.35 23.16
N GLU A 71 11.63 -8.66 23.78
CA GLU A 71 10.32 -8.55 23.13
C GLU A 71 10.01 -7.09 22.72
N LEU A 72 10.39 -6.12 23.56
CA LEU A 72 10.23 -4.71 23.27
C LEU A 72 11.08 -4.25 22.08
N ASP A 73 12.29 -4.78 21.93
CA ASP A 73 13.15 -4.48 20.78
C ASP A 73 12.63 -5.13 19.49
N GLU A 74 12.10 -6.36 19.56
CA GLU A 74 11.41 -6.99 18.42
C GLU A 74 10.19 -6.17 17.97
N ILE A 75 9.36 -5.72 18.91
CA ILE A 75 8.19 -4.87 18.60
C ILE A 75 8.62 -3.55 17.97
N LYS A 76 9.71 -2.93 18.44
CA LYS A 76 10.24 -1.70 17.84
C LYS A 76 10.71 -1.94 16.41
N GLU A 77 11.37 -3.06 16.13
CA GLU A 77 11.82 -3.42 14.79
C GLU A 77 10.61 -3.60 13.86
N GLN A 78 9.62 -4.39 14.27
CA GLN A 78 8.37 -4.57 13.53
C GLN A 78 7.65 -3.24 13.26
N LEU A 79 7.61 -2.34 14.25
CA LEU A 79 7.03 -1.01 14.09
C LEU A 79 7.79 -0.17 13.06
N SER A 80 9.12 -0.23 13.06
CA SER A 80 9.98 0.45 12.09
C SER A 80 9.72 -0.06 10.67
N GLU A 81 9.65 -1.38 10.48
CA GLU A 81 9.33 -1.99 9.20
C GLU A 81 7.94 -1.61 8.70
N ASN A 82 6.93 -1.66 9.58
CA ASN A 82 5.57 -1.29 9.23
C ASN A 82 5.45 0.20 8.89
N LYS A 83 6.19 1.08 9.56
CA LYS A 83 6.28 2.50 9.17
C LYS A 83 6.89 2.67 7.78
N LYS A 84 7.96 1.94 7.45
CA LYS A 84 8.55 1.96 6.09
C LYS A 84 7.54 1.48 5.04
N LYS A 85 6.85 0.37 5.28
CA LYS A 85 5.81 -0.17 4.40
C LYS A 85 4.67 0.84 4.20
N LYS A 86 4.19 1.47 5.28
CA LYS A 86 3.16 2.50 5.21
C LYS A 86 3.58 3.69 4.35
N ASN A 87 4.81 4.18 4.54
CA ASN A 87 5.32 5.31 3.77
C ASN A 87 5.46 4.96 2.28
N LYS A 88 5.91 3.74 1.97
CA LYS A 88 5.95 3.25 0.59
C LYS A 88 4.56 3.21 -0.03
N LEU A 89 3.59 2.59 0.64
CA LEU A 89 2.20 2.52 0.17
C LEU A 89 1.56 3.90 -0.01
N ALA A 90 1.87 4.86 0.86
CA ALA A 90 1.41 6.23 0.71
C ALA A 90 2.01 6.91 -0.54
N GLY A 91 3.29 6.65 -0.83
CA GLY A 91 3.93 7.09 -2.07
C GLY A 91 3.28 6.48 -3.32
N ASP A 92 3.13 5.15 -3.33
CA ASP A 92 2.51 4.40 -4.43
C ASP A 92 1.06 4.88 -4.67
N LEU A 93 0.31 5.17 -3.60
CA LEU A 93 -1.05 5.71 -3.70
C LEU A 93 -1.05 7.12 -4.34
N SER A 94 -0.14 7.99 -3.93
CA SER A 94 -0.01 9.34 -4.50
C SER A 94 0.37 9.30 -5.97
N GLU A 95 1.26 8.39 -6.37
CA GLU A 95 1.65 8.16 -7.76
C GLU A 95 0.43 7.71 -8.58
N LYS A 96 -0.30 6.70 -8.11
CA LYS A 96 -1.49 6.19 -8.80
C LYS A 96 -2.63 7.21 -8.88
N GLN A 97 -2.81 8.04 -7.86
CA GLN A 97 -3.76 9.17 -7.92
C GLN A 97 -3.33 10.21 -8.97
N GLY A 98 -2.03 10.48 -9.08
CA GLY A 98 -1.48 11.34 -10.13
C GLY A 98 -1.73 10.79 -11.54
N GLU A 99 -1.39 9.52 -11.77
CA GLU A 99 -1.65 8.82 -13.04
C GLU A 99 -3.14 8.81 -13.41
N PHE A 100 -4.02 8.53 -12.43
CA PHE A 100 -5.45 8.52 -12.64
C PHE A 100 -5.97 9.91 -13.03
N SER A 101 -5.54 10.96 -12.32
CA SER A 101 -5.95 12.33 -12.61
C SER A 101 -5.47 12.79 -13.98
N ALA A 102 -4.24 12.44 -14.38
CA ALA A 102 -3.71 12.73 -15.70
C ALA A 102 -4.50 12.00 -16.80
N THR A 103 -4.81 10.72 -16.59
CA THR A 103 -5.63 9.92 -17.52
C THR A 103 -7.03 10.49 -17.66
N GLN A 104 -7.65 10.92 -16.56
CA GLN A 104 -8.96 11.55 -16.57
C GLN A 104 -8.94 12.86 -17.37
N ALA A 105 -7.95 13.73 -17.14
CA ALA A 105 -7.81 14.98 -17.89
C ALA A 105 -7.63 14.73 -19.40
N MET A 106 -6.81 13.75 -19.78
CA MET A 106 -6.65 13.36 -21.19
C MET A 106 -7.95 12.82 -21.81
N SER A 107 -8.73 12.06 -21.04
CA SER A 107 -10.03 11.52 -21.50
C SER A 107 -11.06 12.63 -21.70
N GLU A 108 -11.09 13.64 -20.82
CA GLU A 108 -11.96 14.81 -20.95
C GLU A 108 -11.56 15.66 -22.17
N GLU A 109 -10.27 15.89 -22.40
CA GLU A 109 -9.76 16.59 -23.60
C GLU A 109 -10.12 15.85 -24.88
N SER A 110 -9.89 14.53 -24.93
CA SER A 110 -10.24 13.70 -26.09
C SER A 110 -11.74 13.71 -26.39
N SER A 111 -12.57 13.69 -25.34
CA SER A 111 -14.04 13.81 -25.47
C SER A 111 -14.45 15.18 -26.02
N GLY A 112 -13.81 16.26 -25.56
CA GLY A 112 -14.02 17.61 -26.09
C GLY A 112 -13.63 17.74 -27.57
N LEU A 113 -12.50 17.14 -27.97
CA LEU A 113 -12.05 17.08 -29.36
C LEU A 113 -13.05 16.31 -30.23
N LEU A 114 -13.51 15.14 -29.77
CA LEU A 114 -14.52 14.35 -30.47
C LEU A 114 -15.81 15.14 -30.72
N ASN A 115 -16.31 15.84 -29.70
CA ASN A 115 -17.50 16.69 -29.84
C ASN A 115 -17.30 17.82 -30.85
N SER A 116 -16.11 18.42 -30.86
CA SER A 116 -15.75 19.48 -31.80
C SER A 116 -15.70 18.95 -33.24
N LEU A 117 -15.10 17.78 -33.47
CA LEU A 117 -15.07 17.11 -34.77
C LEU A 117 -16.47 16.72 -35.24
N LEU A 118 -17.31 16.23 -34.34
CA LEU A 118 -18.69 15.86 -34.66
C LEU A 118 -19.51 17.08 -35.09
N SER A 119 -19.31 18.21 -34.42
CA SER A 119 -19.94 19.50 -34.76
C SER A 119 -19.44 20.02 -36.11
N ALA A 120 -18.13 19.95 -36.38
CA ALA A 120 -17.56 20.34 -37.67
C ALA A 120 -18.11 19.49 -38.81
N LYS A 121 -18.24 18.17 -38.62
CA LYS A 121 -18.85 17.25 -39.59
C LYS A 121 -20.31 17.62 -39.88
N GLN A 122 -21.10 17.92 -38.85
CA GLN A 122 -22.51 18.33 -39.01
C GLN A 122 -22.60 19.62 -39.83
N MET A 123 -21.79 20.63 -39.47
CA MET A 123 -21.75 21.91 -40.17
C MET A 123 -21.35 21.75 -41.65
N LEU A 124 -20.34 20.91 -41.93
CA LEU A 124 -19.93 20.59 -43.30
C LEU A 124 -21.04 19.87 -44.08
N THR A 125 -21.77 18.97 -43.43
CA THR A 125 -22.88 18.22 -44.04
C THR A 125 -24.03 19.16 -44.40
N ASP A 126 -24.37 20.10 -43.52
CA ASP A 126 -25.42 21.07 -43.75
C ASP A 126 -25.04 22.05 -44.87
N GLU A 127 -23.77 22.46 -44.92
CA GLU A 127 -23.26 23.28 -46.02
C GLU A 127 -23.30 22.52 -47.36
N MET A 128 -22.94 21.23 -47.37
CA MET A 128 -23.06 20.36 -48.54
C MET A 128 -24.51 20.26 -49.02
N LYS A 129 -25.46 20.03 -48.11
CA LYS A 129 -26.90 19.99 -48.44
C LYS A 129 -27.38 21.32 -49.02
N ARG A 130 -26.88 22.44 -48.49
CA ARG A 130 -27.19 23.77 -49.01
C ARG A 130 -26.68 23.94 -50.44
N LEU A 131 -25.42 23.58 -50.70
CA LEU A 131 -24.83 23.65 -52.04
C LEU A 131 -25.53 22.74 -53.05
N LEU A 132 -25.90 21.52 -52.63
CA LEU A 132 -26.66 20.57 -53.45
C LEU A 132 -28.10 21.01 -53.72
N LYS A 133 -28.69 21.88 -52.91
CA LYS A 133 -30.06 22.38 -53.14
C LYS A 133 -30.14 23.23 -54.42
N ASP A 134 -29.08 23.95 -54.73
CA ASP A 134 -28.96 24.77 -55.94
C ASP A 134 -28.30 23.99 -57.10
N TYR A 135 -27.94 22.72 -56.88
CA TYR A 135 -27.45 21.82 -57.92
C TYR A 135 -28.63 21.27 -58.72
N ASN A 136 -28.79 21.77 -59.94
CA ASN A 136 -29.75 21.25 -60.89
C ASN A 136 -29.00 20.44 -61.96
N PRO A 137 -29.07 19.09 -61.94
CA PRO A 137 -28.48 18.30 -63.01
C PRO A 137 -29.18 18.65 -64.33
N ILE A 138 -28.38 18.86 -65.37
CA ILE A 138 -28.89 19.10 -66.72
C ILE A 138 -29.30 17.74 -67.29
N ASP A 139 -30.60 17.62 -67.56
CA ASP A 139 -31.29 16.61 -68.37
C ASP A 139 -31.38 15.16 -67.85
N ASP A 140 -32.59 14.61 -67.89
CA ASP A 140 -33.02 13.29 -67.37
C ASP A 140 -32.64 12.13 -68.32
N SER A 141 -31.61 12.33 -69.13
CA SER A 141 -31.04 11.27 -69.96
C SER A 141 -29.96 10.56 -69.17
N THR A 142 -30.34 9.82 -68.12
CA THR A 142 -29.38 9.00 -67.37
C THR A 142 -29.52 7.53 -67.77
N VAL A 143 -28.42 6.90 -68.19
CA VAL A 143 -28.35 5.44 -68.36
C VAL A 143 -27.45 4.89 -67.27
N GLY A 144 -28.08 4.34 -66.22
CA GLY A 144 -27.37 3.82 -65.04
C GLY A 144 -26.92 4.90 -64.03
N GLY A 145 -27.52 6.10 -64.04
CA GLY A 145 -27.25 7.17 -63.07
C GLY A 145 -26.12 8.14 -63.46
N ILE A 146 -25.52 7.97 -64.65
CA ILE A 146 -24.57 8.90 -65.25
C ILE A 146 -25.30 9.65 -66.39
N PRO A 147 -25.16 10.98 -66.52
CA PRO A 147 -25.75 11.75 -67.62
C PRO A 147 -25.20 11.32 -68.98
N VAL A 148 -26.06 11.14 -69.99
CA VAL A 148 -25.72 10.70 -71.35
C VAL A 148 -24.82 11.72 -72.10
N ASP A 149 -24.75 12.96 -71.64
CA ASP A 149 -23.88 14.02 -72.18
C ASP A 149 -22.53 14.17 -71.45
N SER A 150 -22.17 13.24 -70.56
CA SER A 150 -20.92 13.30 -69.81
C SER A 150 -19.69 13.15 -70.73
N GLU A 151 -19.04 14.27 -71.07
CA GLU A 151 -17.81 14.27 -71.87
C GLU A 151 -16.60 13.68 -71.12
N TYR A 152 -16.63 13.73 -69.78
CA TYR A 152 -15.56 13.25 -68.90
C TYR A 152 -16.14 12.31 -67.84
N ILE A 153 -15.55 11.12 -67.69
CA ILE A 153 -15.99 10.12 -66.71
C ILE A 153 -14.87 9.86 -65.71
N ILE A 154 -15.21 9.90 -64.42
CA ILE A 154 -14.30 9.61 -63.32
C ILE A 154 -14.78 8.36 -62.59
N PHE A 155 -13.93 7.32 -62.52
CA PHE A 155 -14.15 6.13 -61.72
C PHE A 155 -13.38 6.23 -60.41
N VAL A 156 -14.07 6.09 -59.28
CA VAL A 156 -13.43 5.95 -57.97
C VAL A 156 -13.61 4.51 -57.51
N ILE A 157 -12.51 3.78 -57.38
CA ILE A 157 -12.50 2.33 -57.13
C ILE A 157 -11.87 2.05 -55.76
N ASP A 158 -12.57 1.27 -54.94
CA ASP A 158 -12.01 0.74 -53.69
C ASP A 158 -10.88 -0.26 -54.02
N THR A 159 -9.69 -0.02 -53.47
CA THR A 159 -8.50 -0.88 -53.64
C THR A 159 -8.10 -1.62 -52.37
N SER A 160 -8.97 -1.65 -51.36
CA SER A 160 -8.74 -2.39 -50.12
C SER A 160 -8.47 -3.88 -50.36
N GLY A 161 -7.76 -4.53 -49.42
CA GLY A 161 -7.39 -5.96 -49.53
C GLY A 161 -8.58 -6.91 -49.76
N SER A 162 -9.79 -6.53 -49.35
CA SER A 162 -11.04 -7.25 -49.62
C SER A 162 -11.44 -7.27 -51.10
N MET A 163 -11.01 -6.29 -51.89
CA MET A 163 -11.34 -6.19 -53.32
C MET A 163 -10.53 -7.17 -54.18
N PHE A 164 -9.31 -7.52 -53.74
CA PHE A 164 -8.40 -8.41 -54.46
C PHE A 164 -8.81 -9.89 -54.45
N GLN A 165 -9.63 -10.33 -53.49
CA GLN A 165 -10.01 -11.74 -53.33
C GLN A 165 -11.25 -12.16 -54.14
N GLY A 166 -11.90 -11.26 -54.89
CA GLY A 166 -13.09 -11.65 -55.66
C GLY A 166 -13.68 -10.60 -56.60
N PRO A 167 -14.12 -9.42 -56.10
CA PRO A 167 -14.94 -8.51 -56.89
C PRO A 167 -14.16 -7.72 -57.96
N TRP A 168 -12.82 -7.71 -57.93
CA TRP A 168 -12.01 -6.95 -58.89
C TRP A 168 -12.36 -7.25 -60.36
N ASN A 169 -12.50 -8.52 -60.73
CA ASN A 169 -12.85 -8.90 -62.11
C ASN A 169 -14.25 -8.42 -62.50
N LEU A 170 -15.19 -8.40 -61.55
CA LEU A 170 -16.55 -7.90 -61.76
C LEU A 170 -16.56 -6.38 -61.93
N VAL A 171 -15.74 -5.65 -61.18
CA VAL A 171 -15.57 -4.20 -61.31
C VAL A 171 -15.06 -3.85 -62.71
N ILE A 172 -14.02 -4.54 -63.19
CA ILE A 172 -13.48 -4.33 -64.54
C ILE A 172 -14.55 -4.63 -65.61
N GLN A 173 -15.32 -5.70 -65.44
CA GLN A 173 -16.42 -6.02 -66.35
C GLN A 173 -17.48 -4.89 -66.37
N LYS A 174 -17.87 -4.37 -65.22
CA LYS A 174 -18.88 -3.31 -65.11
C LYS A 174 -18.41 -1.97 -65.66
N ILE A 175 -17.14 -1.63 -65.48
CA ILE A 175 -16.53 -0.46 -66.12
C ILE A 175 -16.57 -0.60 -67.64
N THR A 176 -16.24 -1.79 -68.15
CA THR A 176 -16.26 -2.08 -69.60
C THR A 176 -17.68 -1.99 -70.18
N GLU A 177 -18.65 -2.59 -69.49
CA GLU A 177 -20.07 -2.50 -69.87
C GLU A 177 -20.58 -1.05 -69.86
N THR A 178 -20.15 -0.26 -68.88
CA THR A 178 -20.50 1.16 -68.80
C THR A 178 -19.91 1.91 -69.99
N LEU A 179 -18.61 1.79 -70.25
CA LEU A 179 -17.96 2.48 -71.37
C LEU A 179 -18.51 2.06 -72.74
N ALA A 180 -18.99 0.82 -72.89
CA ALA A 180 -19.62 0.35 -74.14
C ALA A 180 -20.98 1.02 -74.43
N VAL A 181 -21.65 1.55 -73.42
CA VAL A 181 -22.95 2.23 -73.53
C VAL A 181 -22.80 3.71 -73.89
N TYR A 182 -21.64 4.32 -73.65
CA TYR A 182 -21.38 5.74 -73.93
C TYR A 182 -20.62 5.94 -75.25
N PRO A 183 -21.28 6.48 -76.31
CA PRO A 183 -20.70 6.54 -77.65
C PRO A 183 -19.59 7.60 -77.84
N THR A 184 -19.48 8.61 -76.95
CA THR A 184 -18.49 9.69 -77.06
C THR A 184 -17.96 10.15 -75.70
N VAL A 185 -16.87 9.55 -75.23
CA VAL A 185 -16.14 10.01 -74.02
C VAL A 185 -14.86 10.73 -74.45
N LYS A 186 -14.64 11.98 -74.02
CA LYS A 186 -13.43 12.76 -74.31
C LYS A 186 -12.26 12.45 -73.36
N GLY A 187 -12.56 12.02 -72.14
CA GLY A 187 -11.54 11.64 -71.16
C GLY A 187 -12.07 10.73 -70.05
N ILE A 188 -11.24 9.78 -69.63
CA ILE A 188 -11.53 8.86 -68.53
C ILE A 188 -10.43 9.02 -67.49
N GLN A 189 -10.82 9.08 -66.21
CA GLN A 189 -9.90 9.10 -65.08
C GLN A 189 -10.30 8.03 -64.08
N VAL A 190 -9.31 7.35 -63.50
CA VAL A 190 -9.54 6.32 -62.49
C VAL A 190 -8.72 6.65 -61.25
N LEU A 191 -9.40 6.77 -60.11
CA LEU A 191 -8.80 7.01 -58.81
C LEU A 191 -9.06 5.83 -57.87
N ASN A 192 -8.17 5.62 -56.92
CA ASN A 192 -8.44 4.73 -55.79
C ASN A 192 -9.22 5.46 -54.68
N ASP A 193 -9.60 4.72 -53.64
CA ASP A 193 -10.30 5.20 -52.45
C ASP A 193 -9.48 6.18 -51.59
N GLU A 194 -8.17 6.26 -51.82
CA GLU A 194 -7.25 7.23 -51.21
C GLU A 194 -7.08 8.50 -52.06
N GLY A 195 -7.73 8.58 -53.24
CA GLY A 195 -7.66 9.72 -54.15
C GLY A 195 -6.42 9.76 -55.04
N GLU A 196 -5.65 8.67 -55.10
CA GLU A 196 -4.51 8.51 -56.01
C GLU A 196 -4.96 8.01 -57.39
N TYR A 197 -4.30 8.48 -58.45
CA TYR A 197 -4.56 8.04 -59.81
C TYR A 197 -4.06 6.62 -60.03
N MET A 198 -4.96 5.71 -60.39
CA MET A 198 -4.62 4.30 -60.64
C MET A 198 -3.90 4.10 -61.99
N PHE A 199 -4.14 5.01 -62.94
CA PHE A 199 -3.46 5.02 -64.23
C PHE A 199 -2.94 6.43 -64.48
N SER A 200 -1.63 6.55 -64.71
CA SER A 200 -1.05 7.78 -65.21
C SER A 200 -1.43 7.96 -66.68
N THR A 201 -2.02 9.11 -67.02
CA THR A 201 -2.23 9.54 -68.42
C THR A 201 -0.93 9.55 -69.22
#